data_AF-A0A7C2QYH1-F1
#
_entry.id   AF-A0A7C2QYH1-F1
#
_cell.length_a   1.000
_cell.length_b   1.000
_cell.length_c   1.000
_cell.angle_alpha   90.00
_cell.angle_beta   90.00
_cell.angle_gamma   90.00
#
_symmetry.space_group_name_H-M   'P 1'
#
loop_
_entity.id
_entity.type
_entity.pdbx_description
1 polymer ?
#
loop_
_entity_poly.entity_id
_entity_poly.type
_entity_poly.pdbx_seq_one_letter_code
_entity_poly.pdbx_strand_id
1 'polypeptide(L)'
;MKGKSKTYLPLLLGFACAVGVLLGAALDFSTYTPNSLLSNNKKKEKLARLIDYIEYEYVDEVNIDSIVDVTVNGILTDLDPHSVYIPQEEYASLSESMKGDFVGIGVS
;
A
#
# COMPACT_ATOMS: atom_id res chain seq x y z
N MET A 1 18.03 -58.68 -8.36
CA MET A 1 18.69 -57.40 -8.69
C MET A 1 17.93 -56.28 -8.00
N LYS A 2 18.39 -55.82 -6.82
CA LYS A 2 17.65 -54.89 -5.94
C LYS A 2 17.72 -53.46 -6.49
N GLY A 3 16.54 -52.85 -6.64
CA GLY A 3 16.30 -51.62 -7.40
C GLY A 3 17.05 -50.39 -6.89
N LYS A 4 17.95 -49.88 -7.73
CA LYS A 4 18.60 -48.57 -7.58
C LYS A 4 17.64 -47.39 -7.79
N SER A 5 16.41 -47.61 -8.27
CA SER A 5 15.44 -46.56 -8.58
C SER A 5 14.75 -45.94 -7.36
N LYS A 6 14.77 -46.61 -6.19
CA LYS A 6 14.10 -46.10 -4.97
C LYS A 6 14.94 -45.08 -4.19
N THR A 7 16.24 -44.99 -4.48
CA THR A 7 17.17 -44.06 -3.78
C THR A 7 17.15 -42.66 -4.37
N TYR A 8 16.76 -42.49 -5.64
CA TYR A 8 16.67 -41.19 -6.32
C TYR A 8 15.32 -40.49 -6.11
N LEU A 9 14.32 -41.20 -5.56
CA LEU A 9 12.99 -40.66 -5.29
C LEU A 9 13.00 -39.48 -4.29
N PRO A 10 13.71 -39.53 -3.14
CA PRO A 10 13.80 -38.37 -2.25
C PRO A 10 14.58 -37.20 -2.86
N LEU A 11 15.57 -37.47 -3.72
CA LEU A 11 16.34 -36.44 -4.43
C LEU A 11 15.46 -35.68 -5.42
N LEU A 12 14.65 -36.40 -6.21
CA LEU A 12 13.74 -35.81 -7.18
C LEU A 12 12.61 -35.03 -6.50
N LEU A 13 12.09 -35.53 -5.38
CA LEU A 13 11.10 -34.82 -4.57
C LEU A 13 11.68 -33.53 -3.98
N GLY A 14 12.91 -33.58 -3.46
CA GLY A 14 13.61 -32.40 -2.95
C GLY A 14 13.85 -31.34 -4.04
N PHE A 15 14.25 -31.78 -5.24
CA PHE A 15 14.44 -30.88 -6.38
C PHE A 15 13.11 -30.25 -6.82
N ALA A 16 12.03 -31.04 -6.89
CA ALA A 16 10.70 -30.52 -7.22
C ALA A 16 10.21 -29.49 -6.19
N CYS A 17 10.41 -29.74 -4.90
CA CYS A 17 10.09 -28.77 -3.84
C CYS A 17 10.92 -27.49 -3.96
N ALA A 18 12.23 -27.60 -4.20
CA ALA A 18 13.11 -26.44 -4.36
C ALA A 18 12.71 -25.58 -5.57
N VAL A 19 12.40 -26.22 -6.69
CA VAL A 19 11.89 -25.53 -7.90
C VAL A 19 10.52 -24.91 -7.64
N GLY A 20 9.63 -25.60 -6.93
CA GLY A 20 8.32 -25.08 -6.54
C GLY A 20 8.41 -23.85 -5.65
N VAL A 21 9.32 -23.84 -4.68
CA VAL A 21 9.55 -22.67 -3.80
C VAL A 21 10.18 -21.51 -4.58
N LEU A 22 11.14 -21.78 -5.47
CA LEU A 22 11.76 -20.74 -6.31
C LEU A 22 10.75 -20.11 -7.27
N LEU A 23 9.92 -20.92 -7.94
CA LEU A 23 8.86 -20.43 -8.82
C LEU A 23 7.78 -19.70 -8.02
N GLY A 24 7.40 -20.23 -6.85
CA GLY A 24 6.43 -19.59 -5.96
C GLY A 24 6.92 -18.25 -5.40
N ALA A 25 8.23 -18.08 -5.18
CA ALA A 25 8.83 -16.82 -4.77
C ALA A 25 9.00 -15.82 -5.93
N ALA A 26 9.16 -16.31 -7.17
CA ALA A 26 9.21 -15.47 -8.36
C ALA A 26 7.83 -14.93 -8.77
N LEU A 27 6.75 -15.60 -8.37
CA LEU A 27 5.39 -15.10 -8.48
C LEU A 27 5.13 -14.17 -7.29
N ASP A 28 4.95 -12.87 -7.54
CA ASP A 28 4.72 -11.88 -6.49
C ASP A 28 3.32 -12.05 -5.85
N PHE A 29 3.22 -12.99 -4.90
CA PHE A 29 2.00 -13.26 -4.12
C PHE A 29 1.73 -12.21 -3.02
N SER A 30 2.55 -11.16 -2.94
CA SER A 30 2.43 -10.09 -1.94
C SER A 30 1.14 -9.27 -2.11
N THR A 31 0.57 -9.24 -3.31
CA THR A 31 -0.67 -8.49 -3.60
C THR A 31 -1.93 -9.20 -3.10
N TYR A 32 -1.90 -10.53 -2.92
CA TYR A 32 -3.10 -11.33 -2.59
C TYR A 32 -3.07 -12.00 -1.21
N THR A 33 -1.91 -12.02 -0.54
CA THR A 33 -1.86 -12.42 0.87
C THR A 33 -1.91 -11.15 1.72
N PRO A 34 -3.07 -10.79 2.31
CA PRO A 34 -3.08 -9.71 3.28
C PRO A 34 -2.10 -10.13 4.38
N ASN A 35 -1.10 -9.28 4.62
CA ASN A 35 0.04 -9.47 5.54
C ASN A 35 -0.36 -9.61 7.03
N SER A 36 -1.59 -10.07 7.31
CA SER A 36 -2.25 -10.24 8.60
C SER A 36 -1.57 -11.26 9.51
N LEU A 37 -0.86 -12.26 8.96
CA LEU A 37 -0.22 -13.30 9.79
C LEU A 37 1.03 -12.83 10.53
N LEU A 38 1.67 -11.73 10.11
CA LEU A 38 2.93 -11.24 10.70
C LEU A 38 2.89 -9.77 11.13
N SER A 39 1.89 -8.99 10.69
CA SER A 39 1.76 -7.58 11.05
C SER A 39 0.62 -7.36 12.05
N ASN A 40 0.95 -7.19 13.33
CA ASN A 40 0.00 -6.91 14.42
C ASN A 40 -0.68 -5.52 14.35
N ASN A 41 -0.72 -4.88 13.19
CA ASN A 41 -1.24 -3.52 13.01
C ASN A 41 -2.74 -3.49 12.71
N LYS A 42 -3.55 -4.08 13.61
CA LYS A 42 -5.03 -4.17 13.49
C LYS A 42 -5.72 -2.83 13.19
N LYS A 43 -5.13 -1.70 13.61
CA LYS A 43 -5.66 -0.35 13.36
C LYS A 43 -5.53 0.08 11.90
N LYS A 44 -4.38 -0.22 11.25
CA LYS A 44 -4.16 0.10 9.83
C LYS A 44 -5.07 -0.74 8.93
N GLU A 45 -5.20 -2.02 9.29
CA GLU A 45 -6.10 -2.95 8.60
C GLU A 45 -7.56 -2.50 8.64
N LYS A 46 -8.00 -1.90 9.75
CA LYS A 46 -9.35 -1.33 9.85
C LYS A 46 -9.59 -0.19 8.85
N LEU A 47 -8.62 0.69 8.66
CA LEU A 47 -8.72 1.80 7.70
C LEU A 47 -8.72 1.27 6.26
N ALA A 48 -7.80 0.34 5.93
CA ALA A 48 -7.74 -0.28 4.62
C ALA A 48 -9.07 -0.97 4.26
N ARG A 49 -9.62 -1.76 5.19
CA ARG A 49 -10.91 -2.42 4.99
C ARG A 49 -12.07 -1.45 4.80
N LEU A 50 -12.04 -0.28 5.45
CA LEU A 50 -13.05 0.76 5.22
C LEU A 50 -13.01 1.26 3.78
N ILE A 51 -11.80 1.52 3.25
CA ILE A 51 -11.59 1.96 1.87
C ILE A 51 -12.08 0.86 0.91
N ASP A 52 -11.68 -0.39 1.15
CA ASP A 52 -12.14 -1.54 0.34
C ASP A 52 -13.67 -1.64 0.32
N TYR A 53 -14.35 -1.47 1.48
CA TYR A 53 -15.81 -1.50 1.52
C TYR A 53 -16.45 -0.37 0.72
N ILE A 54 -15.88 0.83 0.75
CA ILE A 54 -16.40 1.95 -0.03
C ILE A 54 -16.20 1.69 -1.53
N GLU A 55 -15.08 1.07 -1.93
CA GLU A 55 -14.81 0.77 -3.34
C GLU A 55 -15.74 -0.34 -3.89
N TYR A 56 -15.94 -1.44 -3.15
CA TYR A 56 -16.63 -2.62 -3.66
C TYR A 56 -18.13 -2.69 -3.34
N GLU A 57 -18.57 -2.11 -2.21
CA GLU A 57 -19.95 -2.26 -1.72
C GLU A 57 -20.80 -1.01 -2.00
N TYR A 58 -20.20 0.10 -2.42
CA TYR A 58 -20.95 1.32 -2.72
C TYR A 58 -21.66 1.22 -4.07
N VAL A 59 -22.90 1.74 -4.10
CA VAL A 59 -23.82 1.58 -5.24
C VAL A 59 -23.41 2.41 -6.45
N ASP A 60 -22.76 3.55 -6.23
CA ASP A 60 -22.34 4.49 -7.27
C ASP A 60 -20.82 4.46 -7.49
N GLU A 61 -20.37 4.86 -8.68
CA GLU A 61 -18.93 5.05 -8.95
C GLU A 61 -18.38 6.16 -8.05
N VAL A 62 -17.59 5.79 -7.05
CA VAL A 62 -16.94 6.73 -6.14
C VAL A 62 -15.51 6.99 -6.56
N ASN A 63 -15.12 8.26 -6.59
CA ASN A 63 -13.73 8.65 -6.75
C ASN A 63 -12.99 8.45 -5.42
N ILE A 64 -12.25 7.35 -5.32
CA ILE A 64 -11.53 6.97 -4.09
C ILE A 64 -10.46 8.01 -3.72
N ASP A 65 -9.79 8.62 -4.71
CA ASP A 65 -8.76 9.63 -4.48
C ASP A 65 -9.31 10.84 -3.69
N SER A 66 -10.49 11.34 -4.09
CA SER A 66 -11.17 12.43 -3.41
C SER A 66 -11.55 12.09 -1.96
N ILE A 67 -11.99 10.84 -1.71
CA ILE A 67 -12.34 10.38 -0.36
C ILE A 67 -11.09 10.31 0.52
N VAL A 68 -9.98 9.82 -0.02
CA VAL A 68 -8.71 9.76 0.68
C VAL A 68 -8.26 11.16 1.06
N ASP A 69 -8.30 12.12 0.14
CA ASP A 69 -7.87 13.50 0.40
C ASP A 69 -8.71 14.18 1.49
N VAL A 70 -10.04 14.02 1.43
CA VAL A 70 -10.95 14.54 2.46
C VAL A 70 -10.69 13.86 3.81
N THR A 71 -10.46 12.55 3.81
CA THR A 71 -10.20 11.77 5.03
C THR A 71 -8.88 12.18 5.68
N VAL A 72 -7.82 12.35 4.88
CA VAL A 72 -6.50 12.77 5.38
C VAL A 72 -6.57 14.18 5.96
N ASN A 73 -7.23 15.12 5.28
CA ASN A 73 -7.44 16.47 5.81
C ASN A 73 -8.22 16.47 7.12
N GLY A 74 -9.27 15.65 7.23
CA GLY A 74 -10.04 15.52 8.48
C GLY A 74 -9.19 14.98 9.63
N ILE A 75 -8.41 13.93 9.39
CA ILE A 75 -7.50 13.35 10.40
C ILE A 75 -6.43 14.37 10.84
N LEU A 76 -5.86 15.12 9.90
CA LEU A 76 -4.84 16.13 10.22
C LEU A 76 -5.41 17.31 11.02
N THR A 77 -6.61 17.78 10.65
CA THR A 77 -7.29 18.87 11.37
C THR A 77 -7.55 18.51 12.83
N ASP A 78 -7.97 17.27 13.10
CA ASP A 78 -8.22 16.78 14.46
C ASP A 78 -6.92 16.56 15.27
N LEU A 79 -5.80 16.29 14.58
CA LEU A 79 -4.51 16.06 15.22
C LEU A 79 -3.78 17.37 15.54
N ASP A 80 -3.81 18.32 14.61
CA ASP A 80 -3.18 19.64 14.74
C ASP A 80 -3.81 20.65 13.77
N PRO A 81 -4.39 21.77 14.26
CA PRO A 81 -5.04 22.78 13.41
C PRO A 81 -4.06 23.54 12.48
N HIS A 82 -2.75 23.37 12.65
CA HIS A 82 -1.74 23.95 11.78
C HIS A 82 -1.19 22.98 10.73
N SER A 83 -1.57 21.70 10.80
CA SER A 83 -1.17 20.69 9.83
C SER A 83 -2.14 20.68 8.66
N VAL A 84 -1.63 20.79 7.43
CA VAL A 84 -2.41 20.79 6.20
C VAL A 84 -1.88 19.73 5.24
N TYR A 85 -2.77 19.02 4.57
CA TYR A 85 -2.42 18.12 3.48
C TYR A 85 -2.27 18.92 2.18
N ILE A 86 -1.20 18.66 1.42
CA ILE A 86 -0.98 19.26 0.11
C ILE A 86 -1.13 18.12 -0.92
N PRO A 87 -2.17 18.14 -1.76
CA PRO A 87 -2.35 17.13 -2.80
C PRO A 87 -1.26 17.26 -3.87
N GLN A 88 -0.99 16.16 -4.57
CA GLN A 88 0.11 16.07 -5.53
C GLN A 88 -0.01 17.11 -6.67
N GLU A 89 -1.23 17.41 -7.09
CA GLU A 89 -1.56 18.38 -8.13
C GLU A 89 -1.18 19.83 -7.76
N GLU A 90 -1.29 20.20 -6.48
CA GLU A 90 -0.96 21.55 -5.99
C GLU A 90 0.49 21.70 -5.53
N TYR A 91 1.17 20.58 -5.27
CA TYR A 91 2.54 20.58 -4.74
C TYR A 91 3.53 21.33 -5.63
N ALA A 92 3.43 21.17 -6.96
CA ALA A 92 4.35 21.79 -7.91
C ALA A 92 4.21 23.32 -7.90
N SER A 93 2.98 23.84 -8.02
CA SER A 93 2.70 25.29 -8.00
C SER A 93 3.04 25.92 -6.66
N LEU A 94 2.79 25.21 -5.55
CA LEU A 94 3.13 25.69 -4.22
C LEU A 94 4.64 25.75 -4.03
N SER A 95 5.36 24.70 -4.43
CA SER A 95 6.83 24.67 -4.36
C SER A 95 7.47 25.75 -5.23
N GLU A 96 6.92 26.01 -6.41
CA GLU A 96 7.36 27.10 -7.29
C GLU A 96 7.11 28.47 -6.65
N SER A 97 5.94 28.68 -6.04
CA SER A 97 5.61 29.91 -5.29
C SER A 97 6.54 30.14 -4.10
N MET A 98 6.94 29.08 -3.39
CA MET A 98 7.89 29.15 -2.28
C MET A 98 9.34 29.40 -2.72
N LYS A 99 9.68 29.04 -3.96
CA LYS A 99 11.00 29.27 -4.57
C LYS A 99 11.11 30.59 -5.33
N GLY A 100 9.98 31.16 -5.75
CA GLY A 100 9.92 32.42 -6.47
C GLY A 100 10.24 33.64 -5.60
N ASP A 101 10.58 34.76 -6.24
CA ASP A 101 10.77 36.04 -5.57
C ASP A 101 9.45 36.52 -4.95
N PHE A 102 9.39 36.52 -3.61
CA PHE A 102 8.25 37.05 -2.85
C PHE A 102 8.05 38.55 -3.17
N VAL A 103 7.02 38.89 -3.96
CA VAL A 103 6.49 40.26 -4.01
C VAL A 103 5.51 40.43 -2.85
N GLY A 104 6.03 40.78 -1.67
CA GLY A 104 5.24 41.02 -0.46
C GLY A 104 4.97 42.50 -0.22
N ILE A 105 3.72 42.85 0.08
CA ILE A 105 3.40 44.06 0.85
C ILE A 105 3.78 43.76 2.31
N GLY A 106 4.88 44.31 2.79
CA GLY A 106 5.33 44.09 4.17
C GLY A 106 4.26 44.56 5.17
N VAL A 107 3.49 43.64 5.72
CA VAL A 107 2.67 43.90 6.91
C VAL A 107 3.58 43.76 8.11
N SER A 108 3.82 44.91 8.78
CA SER A 108 4.63 45.05 9.99
C SER A 108 3.75 44.96 11.23
#